data_AF-A0A7Y3GPC8-F1
#
_entry.id   AF-A0A7Y3GPC8-F1
#
_cell.length_a   1.000
_cell.length_b   1.000
_cell.length_c   1.000
_cell.angle_alpha   90.00
_cell.angle_beta   90.00
_cell.angle_gamma   90.00
#
_symmetry.space_group_name_H-M   'P 1'
#
loop_
_entity.id
_entity.type
_entity.pdbx_description
1 polymer ?
#
loop_
_entity_poly.entity_id
_entity_poly.type
_entity_poly.pdbx_seq_one_letter_code
_entity_poly.pdbx_strand_id
1 'polypeptide(L)'
;DFQGIEKHIDRIIDVSPEVVSHNVEPVRRLTREVRIQAKYDRSLGVLKYLKQQGQRRTKSGIMLGLGETREEVIETLHDLKGANVDVVTIGQYLQPSKKHLPVKQFIVPDQFEEYREIGLDLGFRHVESSALVRSSYHAEKHIH
;
A
#
# COMPACT_ATOMS: atom_id res chain seq x y z
N ASP A 1 4.04 11.52 1.57
CA ASP A 1 2.74 12.05 1.16
C ASP A 1 2.76 13.57 0.91
N PHE A 2 3.85 14.29 1.25
CA PHE A 2 3.94 15.76 1.12
C PHE A 2 2.77 16.49 1.76
N GLN A 3 2.19 15.92 2.83
CA GLN A 3 0.97 16.42 3.47
C GLN A 3 -0.21 16.62 2.50
N GLY A 4 -0.22 15.96 1.33
CA GLY A 4 -1.23 16.14 0.30
C GLY A 4 -1.11 17.47 -0.45
N ILE A 5 0.02 18.19 -0.33
CA ILE A 5 0.25 19.44 -1.05
C ILE A 5 0.60 19.12 -2.51
N GLU A 6 -0.36 19.35 -3.39
CA GLU A 6 -0.29 19.06 -4.83
C GLU A 6 0.98 19.61 -5.49
N LYS A 7 1.31 20.89 -5.26
CA LYS A 7 2.56 21.51 -5.74
C LYS A 7 3.83 20.68 -5.50
N HIS A 8 3.91 19.94 -4.40
CA HIS A 8 5.07 19.10 -4.10
C HIS A 8 5.02 17.76 -4.82
N ILE A 9 3.81 17.24 -5.03
CA ILE A 9 3.54 16.01 -5.78
C ILE A 9 3.80 16.26 -7.28
N ASP A 10 3.39 17.42 -7.82
CA ASP A 10 3.61 17.81 -9.22
C ASP A 10 5.07 17.71 -9.62
N ARG A 11 5.99 18.13 -8.75
CA ARG A 11 7.44 18.03 -9.01
C ARG A 11 7.92 16.59 -9.23
N ILE A 12 7.24 15.60 -8.67
CA ILE A 12 7.52 14.18 -8.92
C ILE A 12 6.93 13.74 -10.26
N ILE A 13 5.73 14.22 -10.58
CA ILE A 13 5.06 13.89 -11.84
C ILE A 13 5.81 14.50 -13.03
N ASP A 14 6.32 15.72 -12.88
CA ASP A 14 7.08 16.45 -13.90
C ASP A 14 8.31 15.67 -14.40
N VAL A 15 8.97 14.91 -13.51
CA VAL A 15 10.12 14.08 -13.89
C VAL A 15 9.71 12.74 -14.50
N SER A 16 8.41 12.50 -14.69
CA SER A 16 7.80 11.36 -15.37
C SER A 16 8.39 10.00 -14.96
N PRO A 17 8.41 9.66 -13.66
CA PRO A 17 8.91 8.39 -13.18
C PRO A 17 8.03 7.26 -13.71
N GLU A 18 8.65 6.11 -13.96
CA GLU A 18 7.91 4.96 -14.48
C GLU A 18 6.87 4.42 -13.48
N VAL A 19 7.23 4.42 -12.20
CA VAL A 19 6.36 4.03 -11.08
C VAL A 19 6.52 5.05 -9.96
N VAL A 20 5.41 5.50 -9.38
CA VAL A 20 5.41 6.25 -8.11
C VAL A 20 4.77 5.39 -7.03
N SER A 21 5.49 5.21 -5.92
CA SER A 21 5.00 4.43 -4.78
C SER A 21 4.64 5.34 -3.61
N HIS A 22 3.45 5.14 -3.04
CA HIS A 22 3.06 5.75 -1.76
C HIS A 22 2.21 4.77 -0.96
N ASN A 23 2.73 4.29 0.19
CA ASN A 23 2.04 3.27 0.98
C ASN A 23 0.98 3.89 1.91
N VAL A 24 -0.20 3.30 1.92
CA VAL A 24 -1.30 3.69 2.83
C VAL A 24 -1.04 3.20 4.25
N GLU A 25 -0.49 2.00 4.41
CA GLU A 25 0.06 1.36 5.61
C GLU A 25 -0.53 1.75 6.99
N PRO A 26 -1.09 0.82 7.77
CA PRO A 26 -1.61 -0.50 7.39
C PRO A 26 -3.06 -0.34 6.92
N VAL A 27 -4.04 -0.59 7.79
CA VAL A 27 -5.47 -0.34 7.52
C VAL A 27 -5.96 0.96 8.15
N ARG A 28 -7.13 1.45 7.72
CA ARG A 28 -7.74 2.71 8.15
C ARG A 28 -7.80 2.88 9.67
N ARG A 29 -8.34 1.90 10.40
CA ARG A 29 -8.49 1.94 11.87
C ARG A 29 -7.14 2.09 12.59
N LEU A 30 -6.13 1.35 12.15
CA LEU A 30 -4.81 1.29 12.77
C LEU A 30 -3.88 2.45 12.38
N THR A 31 -4.22 3.21 11.34
CA THR A 31 -3.35 4.28 10.82
C THR A 31 -2.96 5.30 11.90
N ARG A 32 -3.88 5.68 12.79
CA ARG A 32 -3.57 6.66 13.86
C ARG A 32 -2.63 6.12 14.93
N GLU A 33 -2.67 4.81 15.20
CA GLU A 33 -1.81 4.14 16.17
C GLU A 33 -0.40 3.93 15.58
N VAL A 34 -0.33 3.55 14.31
CA VAL A 34 0.93 3.15 13.65
C VAL A 34 1.65 4.35 13.03
N ARG A 35 0.91 5.32 12.48
CA ARG A 35 1.45 6.46 11.72
C ARG A 35 0.84 7.78 12.19
N ILE A 36 1.32 8.26 13.33
CA ILE A 36 0.83 9.48 14.01
C ILE A 36 0.69 10.69 13.07
N GLN A 37 1.64 10.88 12.14
CA GLN A 37 1.63 12.01 11.21
C GLN A 37 0.83 11.77 9.93
N ALA A 38 0.56 10.51 9.58
CA ALA A 38 -0.13 10.16 8.34
C ALA A 38 -1.64 10.10 8.56
N LYS A 39 -2.39 10.43 7.51
CA LYS A 39 -3.84 10.21 7.46
C LYS A 39 -4.11 9.24 6.31
N TYR A 40 -4.96 8.25 6.57
CA TYR A 40 -5.29 7.21 5.59
C TYR A 40 -5.93 7.84 4.34
N ASP A 41 -6.97 8.66 4.51
CA ASP A 41 -7.64 9.35 3.39
C ASP A 41 -6.73 10.30 2.62
N ARG A 42 -5.78 10.93 3.30
CA ARG A 42 -4.78 11.76 2.63
C ARG A 42 -3.86 10.92 1.74
N SER A 43 -3.47 9.73 2.22
CA SER A 43 -2.63 8.82 1.43
C SER A 43 -3.37 8.32 0.20
N LEU A 44 -4.65 7.98 0.33
CA LEU A 44 -5.51 7.65 -0.82
C LEU A 44 -5.66 8.85 -1.77
N GLY A 45 -5.86 10.06 -1.23
CA GLY A 45 -5.94 11.29 -2.02
C GLY A 45 -4.69 11.53 -2.85
N VAL A 46 -3.50 11.32 -2.28
CA VAL A 46 -2.22 11.41 -3.01
C VAL A 46 -2.15 10.42 -4.16
N LEU A 47 -2.52 9.14 -3.93
CA LEU A 47 -2.52 8.11 -4.97
C LEU A 47 -3.50 8.42 -6.10
N LYS A 48 -4.71 8.87 -5.73
CA LYS A 48 -5.74 9.28 -6.68
C LYS A 48 -5.26 10.48 -7.50
N TYR A 49 -4.67 11.48 -6.86
CA TYR A 49 -4.13 12.66 -7.52
C TYR A 49 -3.04 12.31 -8.53
N LEU A 50 -2.06 11.47 -8.13
CA LEU A 50 -1.01 10.97 -9.02
C LEU A 50 -1.63 10.37 -10.30
N LYS A 51 -2.62 9.49 -10.17
CA LYS A 51 -3.29 8.89 -11.33
C LYS A 51 -4.06 9.90 -12.18
N GLN A 52 -4.74 10.86 -11.56
CA GLN A 52 -5.49 11.91 -12.27
C GLN A 52 -4.58 12.84 -13.07
N GLN A 53 -3.38 13.10 -12.58
CA GLN A 53 -2.36 13.90 -13.27
C GLN A 53 -1.55 13.09 -14.32
N GLY A 54 -1.97 11.85 -14.62
CA GLY A 54 -1.38 11.06 -15.69
C GLY A 54 -0.17 10.21 -15.29
N GLN A 55 0.10 10.02 -13.99
CA GLN A 55 1.16 9.10 -13.56
C GLN A 55 0.89 7.69 -14.11
N ARG A 56 1.83 7.18 -14.91
CA ARG A 56 1.67 5.94 -15.69
C ARG A 56 1.34 4.75 -14.81
N ARG A 57 2.17 4.51 -13.78
CA ARG A 57 1.95 3.44 -12.79
C ARG A 57 2.06 4.00 -11.38
N THR A 58 1.09 3.68 -10.53
CA THR A 58 1.15 3.91 -9.08
C THR A 58 1.20 2.59 -8.33
N LYS A 59 1.91 2.63 -7.21
CA LYS A 59 2.09 1.49 -6.31
C LYS A 59 1.73 1.89 -4.89
N SER A 60 1.10 0.97 -4.17
CA SER A 60 0.92 1.10 -2.73
C SER A 60 1.17 -0.22 -2.03
N GLY A 61 1.08 -0.22 -0.71
CA GLY A 61 1.25 -1.41 0.08
C GLY A 61 0.74 -1.28 1.50
N ILE A 62 0.52 -2.46 2.09
CA ILE A 62 0.12 -2.68 3.47
C ILE A 62 0.98 -3.80 4.10
N MET A 63 1.24 -3.69 5.39
CA MET A 63 1.86 -4.72 6.22
C MET A 63 0.81 -5.25 7.19
N LEU A 64 0.77 -6.58 7.27
CA LEU A 64 -0.16 -7.33 8.10
C LEU A 64 0.51 -7.81 9.38
N GLY A 65 -0.28 -8.20 10.37
CA GLY A 65 0.16 -8.66 11.67
C GLY A 65 0.19 -7.58 12.75
N LEU A 66 -0.48 -6.43 12.53
CA LEU A 66 -0.60 -5.35 13.49
C LEU A 66 -1.94 -5.37 14.25
N GLY A 67 -2.83 -6.31 13.92
CA GLY A 67 -4.13 -6.50 14.58
C GLY A 67 -5.31 -6.03 13.73
N GLU A 68 -5.11 -5.91 12.44
CA GLU A 68 -6.16 -5.74 11.43
C GLU A 68 -7.01 -7.02 11.29
N THR A 69 -8.28 -6.87 10.93
CA THR A 69 -9.13 -8.00 10.55
C THR A 69 -9.05 -8.25 9.05
N ARG A 70 -9.48 -9.44 8.63
CA ARG A 70 -9.58 -9.81 7.22
C ARG A 70 -10.42 -8.81 6.41
N GLU A 71 -11.54 -8.36 6.97
CA GLU A 71 -12.46 -7.42 6.33
C GLU A 71 -11.81 -6.05 6.13
N GLU A 72 -11.00 -5.59 7.08
CA GLU A 72 -10.27 -4.32 6.96
C GLU A 72 -9.18 -4.37 5.89
N VAL A 73 -8.54 -5.53 5.70
CA VAL A 73 -7.59 -5.76 4.61
C VAL A 73 -8.32 -5.67 3.27
N ILE A 74 -9.47 -6.34 3.14
CA ILE A 74 -10.28 -6.33 1.91
C ILE A 74 -10.82 -4.92 1.62
N GLU A 75 -11.31 -4.20 2.62
CA GLU A 75 -11.71 -2.78 2.49
C GLU A 75 -10.54 -1.94 1.96
N THR A 76 -9.34 -2.15 2.50
CA THR A 76 -8.14 -1.43 2.05
C THR A 76 -7.79 -1.74 0.60
N LEU A 77 -7.96 -2.99 0.13
CA LEU A 77 -7.79 -3.33 -1.28
C LEU A 77 -8.82 -2.64 -2.18
N HIS A 78 -10.09 -2.58 -1.76
CA HIS A 78 -11.12 -1.84 -2.48
C HIS A 78 -10.81 -0.33 -2.54
N ASP A 79 -10.38 0.27 -1.43
CA ASP A 79 -10.00 1.68 -1.35
C ASP A 79 -8.82 2.00 -2.29
N LEU A 80 -7.77 1.18 -2.27
CA LEU A 80 -6.62 1.31 -3.15
C LEU A 80 -7.03 1.19 -4.62
N LYS A 81 -7.92 0.25 -4.93
CA LYS A 81 -8.43 0.10 -6.29
C LYS A 81 -9.29 1.30 -6.71
N GLY A 82 -10.13 1.83 -5.82
CA GLY A 82 -10.90 3.05 -6.03
C GLY A 82 -10.04 4.30 -6.24
N ALA A 83 -8.80 4.30 -5.74
CA ALA A 83 -7.78 5.31 -6.02
C ALA A 83 -7.00 5.05 -7.33
N ASN A 84 -7.43 4.07 -8.14
CA ASN A 84 -6.78 3.63 -9.39
C ASN A 84 -5.33 3.17 -9.23
N VAL A 85 -4.99 2.56 -8.09
CA VAL A 85 -3.65 1.98 -7.89
C VAL A 85 -3.44 0.78 -8.81
N ASP A 86 -2.27 0.70 -9.44
CA ASP A 86 -1.95 -0.37 -10.39
C ASP A 86 -1.31 -1.58 -9.70
N VAL A 87 -0.44 -1.34 -8.72
CA VAL A 87 0.33 -2.38 -8.04
C VAL A 87 0.13 -2.30 -6.53
N VAL A 88 -0.15 -3.44 -5.90
CA VAL A 88 -0.25 -3.54 -4.44
C VAL A 88 0.73 -4.57 -3.89
N THR A 89 1.40 -4.22 -2.78
CA THR A 89 2.23 -5.14 -2.01
C THR A 89 1.63 -5.41 -0.64
N ILE A 90 1.53 -6.67 -0.26
CA ILE A 90 1.00 -7.14 1.02
C ILE A 90 2.10 -7.96 1.70
N GLY A 91 2.61 -7.47 2.83
CA GLY A 91 3.76 -8.06 3.51
C GLY A 91 3.51 -8.36 4.99
N GLN A 92 4.40 -9.09 5.64
CA GLN A 92 4.37 -9.28 7.11
C GLN A 92 5.08 -8.14 7.82
N TYR A 93 4.40 -7.47 8.76
CA TYR A 93 5.04 -6.57 9.69
C TYR A 93 6.01 -7.36 10.56
N LEU A 94 7.28 -6.97 10.51
CA LEU A 94 8.32 -7.50 11.39
C LEU A 94 8.76 -6.37 12.30
N GLN A 95 8.60 -6.59 13.61
CA GLN A 95 8.98 -5.61 14.62
C GLN A 95 10.49 -5.32 14.53
N PRO A 96 10.90 -4.08 14.19
CA PRO A 96 12.32 -3.76 14.04
C PRO A 96 13.11 -3.84 15.34
N SER A 97 12.46 -3.48 16.46
CA SER A 97 13.02 -3.58 17.81
C SER A 97 11.90 -3.57 18.85
N LYS A 98 12.21 -3.95 20.10
CA LYS A 98 11.25 -3.98 21.22
C LYS A 98 10.55 -2.65 21.53
N LYS A 99 11.06 -1.52 21.01
CA LYS A 99 10.44 -0.19 21.18
C LYS A 99 9.33 0.08 20.18
N HIS A 100 9.24 -0.71 19.11
CA HIS A 100 8.20 -0.59 18.09
C HIS A 100 6.98 -1.43 18.48
N LEU A 101 5.86 -1.21 17.79
CA LEU A 101 4.64 -1.98 17.99
C LEU A 101 4.94 -3.50 17.94
N PRO A 102 4.40 -4.29 18.87
CA PRO A 102 4.58 -5.74 18.84
C PRO A 102 3.80 -6.34 17.66
N VAL A 103 4.35 -7.41 17.09
CA VAL A 103 3.61 -8.25 16.14
C VAL A 103 2.42 -8.88 16.89
N LYS A 104 1.21 -8.67 16.41
CA LYS A 104 -0.02 -9.27 16.95
C LYS A 104 -0.27 -10.65 16.38
N GLN A 105 0.05 -10.85 15.12
CA GLN A 105 -0.17 -12.11 14.41
C GLN A 105 0.89 -12.30 13.32
N PHE A 106 1.34 -13.54 13.14
CA PHE A 106 2.04 -13.97 11.94
C PHE A 106 1.02 -14.53 10.96
N ILE A 107 0.90 -13.88 9.81
CA ILE A 107 -0.05 -14.26 8.77
C ILE A 107 0.45 -15.52 8.08
N VAL A 108 -0.45 -16.49 7.90
CA VAL A 108 -0.09 -17.76 7.25
C VAL A 108 -0.09 -17.62 5.72
N PRO A 109 0.67 -18.45 4.98
CA PRO A 109 0.75 -18.37 3.53
C PRO A 109 -0.62 -18.34 2.82
N ASP A 110 -1.58 -19.16 3.27
CA ASP A 110 -2.91 -19.23 2.66
C ASP A 110 -3.67 -17.91 2.74
N GLN A 111 -3.49 -17.12 3.81
CA GLN A 111 -4.10 -15.79 3.91
C GLN A 111 -3.45 -14.81 2.94
N PHE A 112 -2.12 -14.88 2.74
CA PHE A 112 -1.47 -14.06 1.72
C PHE A 112 -1.95 -14.41 0.31
N GLU A 113 -2.15 -15.70 0.02
CA GLU A 113 -2.68 -16.14 -1.28
C GLU A 113 -4.14 -15.66 -1.46
N GLU A 114 -4.97 -15.77 -0.43
CA GLU A 114 -6.33 -15.23 -0.47
C GLU A 114 -6.35 -13.73 -0.83
N TYR A 115 -5.53 -12.91 -0.17
CA TYR A 115 -5.47 -11.47 -0.49
C TYR A 115 -4.87 -11.19 -1.87
N ARG A 116 -4.02 -12.08 -2.38
CA ARG A 116 -3.49 -12.00 -3.74
C ARG A 116 -4.60 -12.22 -4.76
N GLU A 117 -5.38 -13.28 -4.61
CA GLU A 117 -6.51 -13.62 -5.49
C GLU A 117 -7.54 -12.49 -5.49
N ILE A 118 -7.95 -12.01 -4.31
CA ILE A 118 -8.88 -10.88 -4.18
C ILE A 118 -8.33 -9.64 -4.90
N GLY A 119 -7.04 -9.32 -4.72
CA GLY A 119 -6.44 -8.18 -5.42
C GLY A 119 -6.46 -8.34 -6.95
N LEU A 120 -6.16 -9.54 -7.45
CA LEU A 120 -6.19 -9.82 -8.89
C LEU A 120 -7.62 -9.70 -9.44
N ASP A 121 -8.63 -10.21 -8.72
CA ASP A 121 -10.05 -10.12 -9.08
C ASP A 121 -10.57 -8.68 -9.07
N LEU A 122 -10.06 -7.83 -8.17
CA LEU A 122 -10.33 -6.39 -8.16
C LEU A 122 -9.67 -5.65 -9.35
N GLY A 123 -8.79 -6.32 -10.08
CA GLY A 123 -8.15 -5.79 -11.28
C GLY A 123 -6.91 -4.96 -10.99
N PHE A 124 -6.18 -5.21 -9.89
CA PHE A 124 -4.80 -4.73 -9.80
C PHE A 124 -3.97 -5.35 -10.93
N ARG A 125 -3.11 -4.55 -11.58
CA ARG A 125 -2.22 -5.06 -12.62
C ARG A 125 -1.23 -6.06 -12.05
N HIS A 126 -0.77 -5.83 -10.82
CA HIS A 126 0.14 -6.74 -10.14
C HIS A 126 -0.10 -6.75 -8.63
N VAL A 127 -0.05 -7.95 -8.04
CA VAL A 127 -0.22 -8.15 -6.60
C VAL A 127 0.95 -8.98 -6.08
N GLU A 128 1.77 -8.41 -5.23
CA GLU A 128 2.82 -9.13 -4.50
C GLU A 128 2.31 -9.36 -3.07
N SER A 129 2.11 -10.61 -2.68
CA SER A 129 1.55 -10.96 -1.37
C SER A 129 2.32 -12.14 -0.77
N SER A 130 3.17 -11.87 0.22
CA SER A 130 3.80 -12.91 1.03
C SER A 130 4.50 -12.32 2.25
N ALA A 131 4.86 -13.16 3.22
CA ALA A 131 5.56 -12.72 4.42
C ALA A 131 6.88 -11.97 4.14
N LEU A 132 7.57 -12.26 3.04
CA LEU A 132 8.85 -11.65 2.68
C LEU A 132 8.71 -10.41 1.77
N VAL A 133 7.51 -10.11 1.29
CA VAL A 133 7.28 -8.93 0.44
C VAL A 133 7.62 -7.66 1.23
N ARG A 134 8.42 -6.83 0.59
CA ARG A 134 8.69 -5.44 0.97
C ARG A 134 8.26 -4.52 -0.17
N SER A 135 8.12 -3.23 0.11
CA SER A 135 7.72 -2.24 -0.89
C SER A 135 8.68 -2.18 -2.10
N SER A 136 9.94 -2.61 -1.97
CA SER A 136 10.91 -2.72 -3.07
C SER A 136 11.06 -4.13 -3.68
N TYR A 137 10.40 -5.14 -3.10
CA TYR A 137 10.54 -6.53 -3.57
C TYR A 137 10.04 -6.66 -5.01
N HIS A 138 10.87 -7.25 -5.88
CA HIS A 138 10.66 -7.37 -7.33
C HIS A 138 10.21 -6.09 -8.04
N ALA A 139 10.73 -4.93 -7.64
CA ALA A 139 10.33 -3.67 -8.25
C ALA A 139 10.54 -3.64 -9.77
N GLU A 140 11.55 -4.34 -10.28
CA GLU A 140 11.80 -4.51 -11.71
C GLU A 140 10.64 -5.19 -12.47
N LYS A 141 9.85 -6.05 -11.82
CA LYS A 141 8.70 -6.71 -12.44
C LYS A 141 7.48 -5.80 -12.60
N HIS A 142 7.46 -4.64 -11.93
CA HIS A 142 6.37 -3.67 -12.04
C HIS A 142 6.53 -2.71 -13.22
N ILE A 143 7.71 -2.71 -13.85
CA ILE A 143 8.14 -1.80 -14.91
C ILE A 143 7.75 -2.32 -16.31
N HIS A 144 7.57 -3.62 -16.48
CA HIS A 144 7.21 -4.23 -17.75
C HIS A 144 5.74 -4.65 -17.74
#